data_AF-A0A9P8JGS1-F1
#
_entry.id   AF-A0A9P8JGS1-F1
#
_cell.length_a   1.000
_cell.length_b   1.000
_cell.length_c   1.000
_cell.angle_alpha   90.00
_cell.angle_beta   90.00
_cell.angle_gamma   90.00
#
_symmetry.space_group_name_H-M   'P 1'
#
loop_
_entity.id
_entity.type
_entity.pdbx_description
1 polymer ?
#
loop_
_entity_poly.entity_id
_entity_poly.type
_entity_poly.pdbx_seq_one_letter_code
_entity_poly.pdbx_strand_id
1 'polypeptide(L)'
;VRTMSVPFLPAIDLAHGLNASTGLSAASLGHVGAVYAVATQQTIDAAFDHLKHTATRFGTYFDVTKLDSTDDILSLLDAGAVKVFVSSEQLQNIQNKNVDASRLVLSLAGAGNSALDVLQGNEVGIYLTAIADVTAVESLLEAYGSNRPPVYVSLAQPTLEKALQIAHINATPVIAAQHLTVDPKSQSNLIPAAPLLLANATTDRPDGLFTTLVTDERGVALGLVYSSEE
;
A
#
# COMPACT_ATOMS: atom_id res chain seq x y z
N VAL A 1 -7.23 16.73 -4.90
CA VAL A 1 -6.31 15.83 -5.64
C VAL A 1 -6.72 14.41 -5.30
N ARG A 2 -7.30 13.64 -6.23
CA ARG A 2 -7.60 12.22 -5.99
C ARG A 2 -6.27 11.54 -5.65
N THR A 3 -6.10 11.02 -4.44
CA THR A 3 -4.97 10.14 -4.11
C THR A 3 -5.00 9.00 -5.11
N MET A 4 -3.99 8.89 -5.98
CA MET A 4 -3.86 7.76 -6.88
C MET A 4 -3.84 6.48 -6.05
N SER A 5 -4.71 5.54 -6.40
CA SER A 5 -4.68 4.21 -5.79
C SER A 5 -3.37 3.55 -6.22
N VAL A 6 -2.54 3.17 -5.25
CA VAL A 6 -1.34 2.40 -5.54
C VAL A 6 -1.75 0.95 -5.86
N PRO A 7 -1.16 0.33 -6.90
CA PRO A 7 -1.58 -0.99 -7.38
C PRO A 7 -1.28 -2.09 -6.36
N PHE A 8 -0.17 -1.96 -5.65
CA PHE A 8 0.18 -2.72 -4.46
C PHE A 8 0.99 -1.83 -3.53
N LEU A 9 1.16 -2.24 -2.28
CA LEU A 9 1.87 -1.48 -1.25
C LEU A 9 3.03 -2.29 -0.65
N PRO A 10 4.28 -2.01 -1.05
CA PRO A 10 5.44 -2.70 -0.51
C PRO A 10 5.70 -2.31 0.94
N ALA A 11 5.80 -3.31 1.82
CA ALA A 11 6.09 -3.13 3.24
C ALA A 11 7.59 -3.19 3.52
N ILE A 12 8.14 -2.14 4.13
CA ILE A 12 9.55 -2.02 4.52
C ILE A 12 9.70 -2.11 6.04
N ASP A 13 10.91 -2.44 6.49
CA ASP A 13 11.30 -2.38 7.89
C ASP A 13 12.09 -1.09 8.15
N LEU A 14 11.61 -0.27 9.10
CA LEU A 14 12.29 0.98 9.48
C LEU A 14 13.67 0.74 10.09
N ALA A 15 13.89 -0.41 10.75
CA ALA A 15 15.18 -0.72 11.35
C ALA A 15 16.27 -0.96 10.30
N HIS A 16 15.91 -1.58 9.17
CA HIS A 16 16.83 -1.85 8.05
C HIS A 16 16.78 -0.75 6.98
N GLY A 17 15.79 0.14 7.06
CA GLY A 17 15.57 1.23 6.11
C GLY A 17 15.39 0.74 4.68
N LEU A 18 15.84 1.54 3.71
CA LEU A 18 15.77 1.22 2.28
C LEU A 18 16.92 0.33 1.78
N ASN A 19 17.79 -0.12 2.68
CA ASN A 19 19.02 -0.86 2.38
C ASN A 19 18.84 -2.38 2.51
N ALA A 20 17.63 -2.89 2.22
CA ALA A 20 17.38 -4.32 2.28
C ALA A 20 18.31 -5.06 1.30
N SER A 21 18.98 -6.12 1.78
CA SER A 21 19.88 -6.95 0.98
C SER A 21 19.15 -7.80 -0.05
N THR A 22 17.83 -7.96 0.10
CA THR A 22 16.96 -8.77 -0.74
C THR A 22 15.66 -8.03 -1.02
N GLY A 23 15.13 -8.21 -2.23
CA GLY A 23 13.86 -7.63 -2.65
C GLY A 23 13.99 -6.30 -3.41
N LEU A 24 12.97 -5.44 -3.31
CA LEU A 24 12.94 -4.16 -4.01
C LEU A 24 13.93 -3.15 -3.43
N SER A 25 14.71 -2.53 -4.32
CA SER A 25 15.62 -1.42 -3.98
C SER A 25 14.88 -0.11 -3.72
N ALA A 26 15.55 0.86 -3.08
CA ALA A 26 15.02 2.22 -2.89
C ALA A 26 14.55 2.89 -4.21
N ALA A 27 15.27 2.65 -5.31
CA ALA A 27 14.90 3.17 -6.62
C ALA A 27 13.62 2.49 -7.15
N SER A 28 13.56 1.16 -7.04
CA SER A 28 12.38 0.36 -7.42
C SER A 28 11.13 0.77 -6.64
N LEU A 29 11.27 1.04 -5.34
CA LEU A 29 10.18 1.53 -4.49
C LEU A 29 9.67 2.91 -4.94
N GLY A 30 10.57 3.78 -5.42
CA GLY A 30 10.20 5.07 -6.02
C GLY A 30 9.29 4.94 -7.24
N HIS A 31 9.45 3.89 -8.05
CA HIS A 31 8.57 3.64 -9.21
C HIS A 31 7.17 3.14 -8.81
N VAL A 32 7.02 2.52 -7.63
CA VAL A 32 5.70 2.11 -7.11
C VAL A 32 4.93 3.32 -6.56
N GLY A 33 5.64 4.30 -6.01
CA GLY A 33 5.09 5.59 -5.59
C GLY A 33 4.67 5.67 -4.10
N ALA A 34 4.52 4.54 -3.41
CA ALA A 34 4.36 4.53 -1.95
C ALA A 34 4.90 3.25 -1.29
N VAL A 35 5.16 3.33 0.02
CA VAL A 35 5.57 2.20 0.87
C VAL A 35 4.75 2.14 2.14
N TYR A 36 4.65 0.95 2.74
CA TYR A 36 4.09 0.72 4.07
C TYR A 36 5.21 0.47 5.08
N ALA A 37 5.09 0.99 6.30
CA ALA A 37 6.01 0.73 7.39
C ALA A 37 5.27 0.68 8.72
N VAL A 38 5.75 -0.11 9.68
CA VAL A 38 5.18 -0.14 11.04
C VAL A 38 5.97 0.80 11.94
N ALA A 39 5.31 1.79 12.51
CA ALA A 39 5.85 2.68 13.52
C ALA A 39 5.45 2.19 14.93
N THR A 40 6.44 2.08 15.80
CA THR A 40 6.30 1.68 17.21
C THR A 40 6.98 2.73 18.07
N GLN A 41 6.75 2.71 19.38
CA GLN A 41 7.40 3.68 20.27
C GLN A 41 8.93 3.64 20.16
N GLN A 42 9.50 2.48 19.83
CA GLN A 42 10.94 2.27 19.66
C GLN A 42 11.46 2.74 18.29
N THR A 43 10.60 2.83 17.28
CA THR A 43 10.98 3.14 15.90
C THR A 43 10.46 4.50 15.42
N ILE A 44 9.85 5.29 16.29
CA ILE A 44 9.25 6.57 15.92
C ILE A 44 10.28 7.59 15.41
N ASP A 45 11.45 7.69 16.04
CA ASP A 45 12.53 8.57 15.58
C ASP A 45 13.01 8.15 14.18
N ALA A 46 13.16 6.85 13.95
CA ALA A 46 13.50 6.30 12.65
C ALA A 46 12.40 6.56 11.60
N ALA A 47 11.12 6.58 11.99
CA ALA A 47 10.02 6.95 11.12
C ALA A 47 10.10 8.41 10.67
N PHE A 48 10.42 9.34 11.59
CA PHE A 48 10.63 10.75 11.26
C PHE A 48 11.85 10.95 10.36
N ASP A 49 12.96 10.27 10.65
CA ASP A 49 14.15 10.35 9.81
C ASP A 49 13.92 9.77 8.41
N HIS A 50 13.19 8.66 8.31
CA HIS A 50 12.74 8.11 7.03
C HIS A 50 11.96 9.15 6.22
N LEU A 51 10.96 9.80 6.81
CA LEU A 51 10.17 10.84 6.13
C LEU A 51 11.04 11.98 5.60
N LYS A 52 12.02 12.47 6.38
CA LYS A 52 12.95 13.54 5.96
C LYS A 52 13.73 13.15 4.70
N HIS A 53 14.08 11.87 4.55
CA HIS A 53 14.89 11.39 3.43
C HIS A 53 14.09 10.92 2.21
N THR A 54 12.81 10.55 2.38
CA THR A 54 12.01 9.93 1.31
C THR A 54 10.83 10.75 0.80
N ALA A 55 10.46 11.85 1.47
CA ALA A 55 9.25 12.62 1.15
C ALA A 55 9.18 13.10 -0.32
N THR A 56 10.31 13.31 -0.98
CA THR A 56 10.37 13.72 -2.40
C THR A 56 10.38 12.57 -3.40
N ARG A 57 10.53 11.33 -2.92
CA ARG A 57 10.68 10.13 -3.77
C ARG A 57 9.39 9.32 -3.85
N PHE A 58 8.73 9.10 -2.72
CA PHE A 58 7.51 8.31 -2.63
C PHE A 58 6.77 8.58 -1.31
N GLY A 59 5.47 8.30 -1.30
CA GLY A 59 4.64 8.40 -0.11
C GLY A 59 4.96 7.31 0.91
N THR A 60 4.82 7.60 2.21
CA THR A 60 4.95 6.58 3.26
C THR A 60 3.65 6.46 4.04
N TYR A 61 3.20 5.23 4.19
CA TYR A 61 1.98 4.84 4.90
C TYR A 61 2.43 4.16 6.18
N PHE A 62 2.05 4.68 7.34
CA PHE A 62 2.48 4.12 8.61
C PHE A 62 1.37 3.32 9.27
N ASP A 63 1.67 2.10 9.70
CA ASP A 63 0.89 1.44 10.73
C ASP A 63 1.36 1.90 12.09
N VAL A 64 0.45 2.61 12.77
CA VAL A 64 0.67 3.24 14.08
C VAL A 64 -0.16 2.56 15.15
N THR A 65 -0.74 1.38 14.88
CA THR A 65 -1.57 0.65 15.85
C THR A 65 -0.84 0.31 17.15
N LYS A 66 0.51 0.36 17.13
CA LYS A 66 1.40 0.12 18.28
C LYS A 66 1.95 1.41 18.91
N LEU A 67 1.44 2.58 18.53
CA LEU A 67 1.73 3.86 19.19
C LEU A 67 0.64 4.20 20.19
N ASP A 68 1.02 4.64 21.38
CA ASP A 68 0.06 4.99 22.43
C ASP A 68 -0.36 6.47 22.33
N SER A 69 0.56 7.34 21.88
CA SER A 69 0.35 8.79 21.83
C SER A 69 -0.40 9.21 20.56
N THR A 70 -1.57 9.82 20.73
CA THR A 70 -2.28 10.43 19.60
C THR A 70 -1.50 11.60 19.00
N ASP A 71 -0.73 12.33 19.81
CA ASP A 71 0.04 13.48 19.33
C ASP A 71 1.24 13.03 18.47
N ASP A 72 1.79 11.85 18.74
CA ASP A 72 2.82 11.22 17.91
C ASP A 72 2.25 10.84 16.53
N ILE A 73 1.04 10.29 16.50
CA ILE A 73 0.34 9.95 15.26
C ILE A 73 0.08 11.21 14.42
N LEU A 74 -0.38 12.29 15.05
CA LEU A 74 -0.57 13.57 14.37
C LEU A 74 0.75 14.15 13.86
N SER A 75 1.81 14.07 14.67
CA SER A 75 3.13 14.56 14.29
C SER A 75 3.67 13.83 13.05
N LEU A 76 3.44 12.52 12.91
CA LEU A 76 3.79 11.77 11.69
C LEU A 76 3.01 12.26 10.46
N LEU A 77 1.72 12.56 10.62
CA LEU A 77 0.91 13.14 9.54
C LEU A 77 1.42 14.53 9.16
N ASP A 78 1.73 15.38 10.13
CA ASP A 78 2.26 16.74 9.89
C ASP A 78 3.67 16.70 9.27
N ALA A 79 4.46 15.68 9.60
CA ALA A 79 5.78 15.43 8.99
C ALA A 79 5.71 14.86 7.55
N GLY A 80 4.52 14.57 7.03
CA GLY A 80 4.32 14.20 5.62
C GLY A 80 3.98 12.74 5.36
N ALA A 81 3.63 11.94 6.38
CA ALA A 81 3.06 10.61 6.16
C ALA A 81 1.78 10.68 5.34
N VAL A 82 1.63 9.92 4.26
CA VAL A 82 0.46 10.05 3.37
C VAL A 82 -0.81 9.53 4.04
N LYS A 83 -0.72 8.37 4.68
CA LYS A 83 -1.80 7.74 5.45
C LYS A 83 -1.27 7.11 6.73
N VAL A 84 -2.11 7.01 7.75
CA VAL A 84 -1.84 6.24 8.97
C VAL A 84 -2.90 5.16 9.18
N PHE A 85 -2.44 3.97 9.56
CA PHE A 85 -3.28 2.82 9.87
C PHE A 85 -3.42 2.77 11.40
N VAL A 86 -4.65 2.89 11.87
CA VAL A 86 -4.99 3.11 13.27
C VAL A 86 -5.92 2.02 13.79
N SER A 87 -5.92 1.80 15.10
CA SER A 87 -6.93 0.97 15.77
C SER A 87 -8.26 1.72 15.86
N SER A 88 -9.33 1.00 16.22
CA SER A 88 -10.66 1.61 16.43
C SER A 88 -10.65 2.68 17.53
N GLU A 89 -9.92 2.42 18.62
CA GLU A 89 -9.77 3.38 19.73
C GLU A 89 -9.00 4.64 19.30
N GLN A 90 -7.88 4.46 18.59
CA GLN A 90 -7.12 5.59 18.05
C GLN A 90 -7.96 6.42 17.06
N LEU A 91 -8.76 5.76 16.22
CA LEU A 91 -9.64 6.44 15.27
C LEU A 91 -10.64 7.36 15.99
N GLN A 92 -11.30 6.87 17.05
CA GLN A 92 -12.22 7.70 17.85
C GLN A 92 -11.53 8.92 18.48
N ASN A 93 -10.29 8.75 18.94
CA ASN A 93 -9.49 9.83 19.51
C ASN A 93 -9.05 10.87 18.46
N ILE A 94 -8.82 10.44 17.21
CA ILE A 94 -8.37 11.30 16.11
C ILE A 94 -9.52 12.01 15.40
N GLN A 95 -10.71 11.39 15.30
CA GLN A 95 -11.87 11.95 14.59
C GLN A 95 -12.25 13.37 15.06
N ASN A 96 -11.99 13.70 16.33
CA ASN A 96 -12.27 15.02 16.89
C ASN A 96 -11.17 16.07 16.60
N LYS A 97 -10.07 15.69 15.95
CA LYS A 97 -8.88 16.55 15.72
C LYS A 97 -8.75 17.09 14.28
N ASN A 98 -9.85 17.13 13.52
CA ASN A 98 -9.93 17.70 12.16
C ASN A 98 -8.92 17.10 11.15
N VAL A 99 -8.65 15.80 11.26
CA VAL A 99 -7.83 15.07 10.28
C VAL A 99 -8.71 14.61 9.13
N ASP A 100 -8.23 14.80 7.89
CA ASP A 100 -8.92 14.33 6.69
C ASP A 100 -9.08 12.80 6.71
N ALA A 101 -10.31 12.31 6.55
CA ALA A 101 -10.64 10.88 6.60
C ALA A 101 -9.87 10.07 5.55
N SER A 102 -9.50 10.67 4.42
CA SER A 102 -8.69 10.01 3.38
C SER A 102 -7.26 9.71 3.84
N ARG A 103 -6.77 10.32 4.92
CA ARG A 103 -5.45 10.03 5.53
C ARG A 103 -5.51 8.95 6.62
N LEU A 104 -6.70 8.46 6.94
CA LEU A 104 -6.91 7.46 7.98
C LEU A 104 -7.32 6.12 7.37
N VAL A 105 -6.76 5.04 7.92
CA VAL A 105 -7.10 3.66 7.57
C VAL A 105 -7.34 2.88 8.85
N LEU A 106 -8.50 2.26 8.98
CA LEU A 106 -8.83 1.44 10.15
C LEU A 106 -8.24 0.04 9.99
N SER A 107 -7.37 -0.35 10.91
CA SER A 107 -6.80 -1.70 10.99
C SER A 107 -7.77 -2.64 11.70
N LEU A 108 -8.21 -3.67 10.98
CA LEU A 108 -9.15 -4.69 11.46
C LEU A 108 -8.41 -6.00 11.76
N ALA A 109 -7.34 -5.90 12.56
CA ALA A 109 -6.53 -7.06 12.92
C ALA A 109 -7.39 -8.16 13.58
N GLY A 110 -7.49 -9.33 12.94
CA GLY A 110 -8.22 -10.48 13.47
C GLY A 110 -9.75 -10.35 13.49
N ALA A 111 -10.32 -9.24 13.01
CA ALA A 111 -11.75 -9.13 12.83
C ALA A 111 -12.11 -9.78 11.49
N GLY A 112 -12.65 -11.01 11.56
CA GLY A 112 -13.26 -11.66 10.40
C GLY A 112 -14.53 -10.94 9.93
N ASN A 113 -15.58 -11.70 9.60
CA ASN A 113 -16.83 -11.19 9.02
C ASN A 113 -17.57 -10.08 9.82
N SER A 114 -17.16 -9.78 11.06
CA SER A 114 -17.62 -8.63 11.85
C SER A 114 -17.12 -7.27 11.33
N ALA A 115 -16.30 -7.24 10.28
CA ALA A 115 -15.88 -6.02 9.61
C ALA A 115 -17.08 -5.21 9.08
N LEU A 116 -18.11 -5.86 8.52
CA LEU A 116 -19.25 -5.19 7.86
C LEU A 116 -19.97 -4.15 8.71
N ASP A 117 -20.14 -4.40 10.01
CA ASP A 117 -20.81 -3.46 10.91
C ASP A 117 -19.95 -2.20 11.16
N VAL A 118 -18.62 -2.35 11.08
CA VAL A 118 -17.65 -1.25 11.19
C VAL A 118 -17.49 -0.50 9.86
N LEU A 119 -17.80 -1.16 8.74
CA LEU A 119 -17.69 -0.64 7.37
C LEU A 119 -18.82 0.32 7.01
N GLN A 120 -20.01 0.15 7.60
CA GLN A 120 -21.17 1.01 7.30
C GLN A 120 -21.02 2.38 7.99
N GLY A 121 -20.86 3.44 7.17
CA GLY A 121 -20.89 4.83 7.64
C GLY A 121 -19.53 5.46 7.95
N ASN A 122 -18.42 4.74 7.73
CA ASN A 122 -17.07 5.29 7.87
C ASN A 122 -16.48 5.68 6.51
N GLU A 123 -15.94 6.89 6.39
CA GLU A 123 -15.28 7.38 5.17
C GLU A 123 -13.78 7.03 5.10
N VAL A 124 -13.26 6.37 6.13
CA VAL A 124 -11.86 5.98 6.25
C VAL A 124 -11.55 4.69 5.48
N GLY A 125 -10.30 4.52 5.06
CA GLY A 125 -9.86 3.27 4.46
C GLY A 125 -9.90 2.10 5.44
N ILE A 126 -9.80 0.87 4.94
CA ILE A 126 -9.75 -0.34 5.78
C ILE A 126 -8.49 -1.14 5.51
N TYR A 127 -7.95 -1.76 6.54
CA TYR A 127 -6.84 -2.70 6.44
C TYR A 127 -7.21 -4.04 7.07
N LEU A 128 -7.23 -5.08 6.23
CA LEU A 128 -7.43 -6.46 6.63
C LEU A 128 -6.06 -7.14 6.74
N THR A 129 -5.73 -7.65 7.93
CA THR A 129 -4.37 -8.13 8.21
C THR A 129 -4.28 -9.64 8.21
N ALA A 130 -3.18 -10.18 7.67
CA ALA A 130 -2.82 -11.60 7.75
C ALA A 130 -3.94 -12.53 7.25
N ILE A 131 -4.56 -12.18 6.12
CA ILE A 131 -5.61 -12.98 5.50
C ILE A 131 -5.03 -14.27 4.92
N ALA A 132 -5.66 -15.40 5.24
CA ALA A 132 -5.31 -16.72 4.71
C ALA A 132 -6.10 -17.07 3.44
N ASP A 133 -7.39 -16.73 3.42
CA ASP A 133 -8.35 -17.01 2.35
C ASP A 133 -8.84 -15.71 1.71
N VAL A 134 -8.51 -15.53 0.43
CA VAL A 134 -8.88 -14.34 -0.36
C VAL A 134 -10.37 -14.33 -0.67
N THR A 135 -11.03 -15.49 -0.73
CA THR A 135 -12.47 -15.62 -1.02
C THR A 135 -13.32 -14.89 0.01
N ALA A 136 -12.92 -14.93 1.28
CA ALA A 136 -13.60 -14.19 2.36
C ALA A 136 -13.52 -12.67 2.14
N VAL A 137 -12.41 -12.18 1.59
CA VAL A 137 -12.24 -10.76 1.25
C VAL A 137 -13.13 -10.40 0.06
N GLU A 138 -13.18 -11.24 -0.96
CA GLU A 138 -14.06 -11.04 -2.12
C GLU A 138 -15.52 -10.91 -1.69
N SER A 139 -16.03 -11.87 -0.92
CA SER A 139 -17.41 -11.81 -0.40
C SER A 139 -17.67 -10.58 0.47
N LEU A 140 -16.70 -10.18 1.30
CA LEU A 140 -16.79 -8.97 2.12
C LEU A 140 -16.90 -7.71 1.25
N LEU A 141 -16.08 -7.62 0.20
CA LEU A 141 -16.03 -6.48 -0.71
C LEU A 141 -17.25 -6.42 -1.63
N GLU A 142 -17.78 -7.55 -2.06
CA GLU A 142 -19.07 -7.61 -2.77
C GLU A 142 -20.21 -7.08 -1.90
N ALA A 143 -20.27 -7.51 -0.64
CA ALA A 143 -21.27 -7.05 0.32
C ALA A 143 -21.10 -5.55 0.67
N TYR A 144 -19.87 -5.05 0.70
CA TYR A 144 -19.60 -3.62 0.96
C TYR A 144 -19.95 -2.72 -0.24
N GLY A 145 -19.94 -3.27 -1.46
CA GLY A 145 -20.28 -2.56 -2.68
C GLY A 145 -19.12 -1.77 -3.28
N SER A 146 -19.37 -1.21 -4.47
CA SER A 146 -18.32 -0.60 -5.33
C SER A 146 -17.93 0.83 -4.94
N ASN A 147 -18.82 1.57 -4.27
CA ASN A 147 -18.55 2.93 -3.80
C ASN A 147 -18.07 2.89 -2.35
N ARG A 148 -16.78 2.58 -2.18
CA ARG A 148 -16.16 2.41 -0.86
C ARG A 148 -14.82 3.12 -0.76
N PRO A 149 -14.36 3.47 0.46
CA PRO A 149 -12.99 3.89 0.71
C PRO A 149 -11.96 2.82 0.29
N PRO A 150 -10.67 3.20 0.18
CA PRO A 150 -9.60 2.26 -0.17
C PRO A 150 -9.50 1.09 0.82
N VAL A 151 -9.33 -0.12 0.29
CA VAL A 151 -9.13 -1.33 1.09
C VAL A 151 -7.73 -1.86 0.87
N TYR A 152 -7.01 -2.08 1.96
CA TYR A 152 -5.68 -2.66 2.00
C TYR A 152 -5.76 -4.08 2.58
N VAL A 153 -4.99 -5.02 2.06
CA VAL A 153 -5.03 -6.41 2.52
C VAL A 153 -3.62 -6.97 2.60
N SER A 154 -3.20 -7.45 3.77
CA SER A 154 -1.99 -8.27 3.88
C SER A 154 -2.34 -9.75 3.96
N LEU A 155 -1.51 -10.57 3.32
CA LEU A 155 -1.67 -12.02 3.27
C LEU A 155 -0.76 -12.69 4.30
N ALA A 156 -1.26 -13.71 4.99
CA ALA A 156 -0.43 -14.54 5.87
C ALA A 156 0.68 -15.27 5.10
N GLN A 157 0.38 -15.69 3.87
CA GLN A 157 1.32 -16.29 2.93
C GLN A 157 1.12 -15.63 1.55
N PRO A 158 1.90 -14.60 1.21
CA PRO A 158 1.76 -13.92 -0.06
C PRO A 158 2.24 -14.81 -1.20
N THR A 159 1.41 -14.95 -2.24
CA THR A 159 1.78 -15.51 -3.55
C THR A 159 1.35 -14.53 -4.62
N LEU A 160 1.94 -14.62 -5.82
CA LEU A 160 1.56 -13.76 -6.94
C LEU A 160 0.06 -13.89 -7.25
N GLU A 161 -0.44 -15.12 -7.34
CA GLU A 161 -1.85 -15.42 -7.65
C GLU A 161 -2.80 -14.76 -6.65
N LYS A 162 -2.56 -14.92 -5.35
CA LYS A 162 -3.40 -14.32 -4.29
C LYS A 162 -3.32 -12.80 -4.30
N ALA A 163 -2.14 -12.24 -4.56
CA ALA A 163 -1.97 -10.79 -4.65
C ALA A 163 -2.71 -10.19 -5.85
N LEU A 164 -2.68 -10.86 -7.01
CA LEU A 164 -3.43 -10.46 -8.20
C LEU A 164 -4.94 -10.56 -7.96
N GLN A 165 -5.42 -11.63 -7.32
CA GLN A 165 -6.84 -11.75 -6.93
C GLN A 165 -7.30 -10.55 -6.09
N ILE A 166 -6.51 -10.14 -5.10
CA ILE A 166 -6.80 -8.93 -4.29
C ILE A 166 -6.83 -7.67 -5.16
N ALA A 167 -5.88 -7.53 -6.09
CA ALA A 167 -5.81 -6.37 -6.97
C ALA A 167 -7.03 -6.26 -7.91
N HIS A 168 -7.50 -7.39 -8.45
CA HIS A 168 -8.65 -7.45 -9.35
C HIS A 168 -9.99 -7.14 -8.66
N ILE A 169 -10.11 -7.41 -7.36
CA ILE A 169 -11.30 -7.03 -6.57
C ILE A 169 -11.24 -5.58 -6.06
N ASN A 170 -10.40 -4.73 -6.67
CA ASN A 170 -10.20 -3.31 -6.32
C ASN A 170 -9.76 -3.10 -4.86
N ALA A 171 -8.87 -3.95 -4.37
CA ALA A 171 -8.15 -3.76 -3.11
C ALA A 171 -6.64 -3.70 -3.37
N THR A 172 -5.90 -3.07 -2.45
CA THR A 172 -4.44 -2.93 -2.56
C THR A 172 -3.76 -4.01 -1.70
N PRO A 173 -3.06 -4.99 -2.31
CA PRO A 173 -2.29 -5.96 -1.55
C PRO A 173 -1.07 -5.28 -0.90
N VAL A 174 -0.86 -5.57 0.39
CA VAL A 174 0.32 -5.15 1.17
C VAL A 174 1.27 -6.34 1.26
N ILE A 175 2.48 -6.20 0.71
CA ILE A 175 3.45 -7.30 0.57
C ILE A 175 4.81 -6.82 1.03
N ALA A 176 5.53 -7.62 1.82
CA ALA A 176 6.89 -7.28 2.23
C ALA A 176 7.80 -7.04 1.02
N ALA A 177 8.52 -5.90 1.00
CA ALA A 177 9.40 -5.50 -0.09
C ALA A 177 10.50 -6.54 -0.36
N GLN A 178 10.92 -7.25 0.69
CA GLN A 178 11.89 -8.36 0.62
C GLN A 178 11.40 -9.59 -0.15
N HIS A 179 10.08 -9.73 -0.33
CA HIS A 179 9.45 -10.83 -1.09
C HIS A 179 9.16 -10.44 -2.55
N LEU A 180 9.50 -9.22 -2.97
CA LEU A 180 9.19 -8.68 -4.29
C LEU A 180 10.45 -8.52 -5.13
N THR A 181 10.35 -8.70 -6.46
CA THR A 181 11.48 -8.52 -7.38
C THR A 181 11.08 -7.80 -8.67
N VAL A 182 12.06 -7.13 -9.28
CA VAL A 182 12.00 -6.62 -10.66
C VAL A 182 12.78 -7.50 -11.65
N ASP A 183 13.50 -8.52 -11.16
CA ASP A 183 14.25 -9.48 -11.96
C ASP A 183 13.85 -10.93 -11.57
N PRO A 184 12.67 -11.39 -12.02
CA PRO A 184 12.20 -12.73 -11.72
C PRO A 184 13.09 -13.83 -12.33
N LYS A 185 13.91 -13.52 -13.34
CA LYS A 185 14.84 -14.48 -13.97
C LYS A 185 16.01 -14.79 -13.03
N SER A 186 16.56 -13.77 -12.36
CA SER A 186 17.61 -13.97 -11.35
C SER A 186 17.06 -14.39 -9.98
N GLN A 187 15.80 -14.05 -9.65
CA GLN A 187 15.22 -14.22 -8.31
C GLN A 187 13.87 -14.94 -8.38
N SER A 188 13.88 -16.18 -8.87
CA SER A 188 12.66 -16.97 -9.14
C SER A 188 11.84 -17.34 -7.89
N ASN A 189 12.40 -17.17 -6.69
CA ASN A 189 11.71 -17.39 -5.42
C ASN A 189 10.93 -16.16 -4.91
N LEU A 190 11.06 -15.01 -5.58
CA LEU A 190 10.40 -13.75 -5.22
C LEU A 190 9.22 -13.47 -6.15
N ILE A 191 8.27 -12.70 -5.65
CA ILE A 191 7.06 -12.30 -6.39
C ILE A 191 7.43 -11.18 -7.37
N PRO A 192 7.18 -11.33 -8.69
CA PRO A 192 7.45 -10.25 -9.64
C PRO A 192 6.51 -9.07 -9.39
N ALA A 193 7.09 -7.86 -9.32
CA ALA A 193 6.33 -6.64 -9.07
C ALA A 193 5.59 -6.13 -10.30
N ALA A 194 6.09 -6.42 -11.51
CA ALA A 194 5.51 -5.95 -12.77
C ALA A 194 4.04 -6.38 -12.98
N PRO A 195 3.66 -7.67 -12.82
CA PRO A 195 2.26 -8.06 -12.93
C PRO A 195 1.35 -7.40 -11.90
N LEU A 196 1.86 -7.10 -10.69
CA LEU A 196 1.09 -6.38 -9.67
C LEU A 196 0.83 -4.93 -10.08
N LEU A 197 1.84 -4.26 -10.65
CA LEU A 197 1.73 -2.90 -11.19
C LEU A 197 0.71 -2.82 -12.33
N LEU A 198 0.64 -3.86 -13.16
CA LEU A 198 -0.22 -3.95 -14.34
C LEU A 198 -1.54 -4.70 -14.09
N ALA A 199 -1.84 -5.12 -12.86
CA ALA A 199 -2.96 -6.01 -12.56
C ALA A 199 -4.32 -5.51 -13.09
N ASN A 200 -4.53 -4.19 -13.13
CA ASN A 200 -5.75 -3.58 -13.64
C ASN A 200 -5.53 -2.80 -14.95
N ALA A 201 -4.38 -2.98 -15.59
CA ALA A 201 -4.10 -2.45 -16.92
C ALA A 201 -4.53 -3.46 -17.98
N THR A 202 -5.27 -2.98 -18.99
CA THR A 202 -5.67 -3.80 -20.14
C THR A 202 -5.09 -3.17 -21.39
N THR A 203 -4.41 -3.96 -22.21
CA THR A 203 -4.01 -3.56 -23.56
C THR A 203 -5.11 -3.92 -24.57
N ASP A 204 -5.35 -3.01 -25.50
CA ASP A 204 -6.26 -3.20 -26.64
C ASP A 204 -5.51 -3.71 -27.89
N ARG A 205 -4.20 -3.93 -27.79
CA ARG A 205 -3.37 -4.36 -28.92
C ARG A 205 -3.38 -5.88 -29.10
N PRO A 206 -3.42 -6.37 -30.36
CA PRO A 206 -3.31 -7.80 -30.66
C PRO A 206 -2.00 -8.46 -30.23
N ASP A 207 -0.92 -7.68 -30.07
CA ASP A 207 0.40 -8.17 -29.68
C ASP A 207 0.62 -8.22 -28.16
N GLY A 208 -0.35 -7.77 -27.36
CA GLY A 208 -0.26 -7.79 -25.90
C GLY A 208 0.68 -6.74 -25.29
N LEU A 209 1.20 -5.79 -26.08
CA LEU A 209 2.06 -4.73 -25.55
C LEU A 209 1.25 -3.60 -24.92
N PHE A 210 1.76 -3.02 -23.83
CA PHE A 210 1.16 -1.87 -23.18
C PHE A 210 1.66 -0.57 -23.81
N THR A 211 0.74 0.37 -24.02
CA THR A 211 1.10 1.74 -24.43
C THR A 211 1.73 2.45 -23.24
N THR A 212 3.00 2.81 -23.34
CA THR A 212 3.76 3.46 -22.26
C THR A 212 4.22 4.85 -22.69
N LEU A 213 4.06 5.83 -21.80
CA LEU A 213 4.49 7.21 -22.01
C LEU A 213 5.90 7.39 -21.45
N VAL A 214 6.85 7.70 -22.33
CA VAL A 214 8.21 8.04 -21.94
C VAL A 214 8.23 9.50 -21.51
N THR A 215 8.81 9.77 -20.35
CA THR A 215 8.97 11.11 -19.80
C THR A 215 10.42 11.40 -19.47
N ASP A 216 10.81 12.68 -19.47
CA ASP A 216 12.08 13.11 -18.88
C ASP A 216 12.00 13.14 -17.34
N GLU A 217 13.10 13.47 -16.66
CA GLU A 217 13.14 13.56 -15.20
C GLU A 217 12.23 14.66 -14.60
N ARG A 218 11.67 15.52 -15.44
CA ARG A 218 10.75 16.60 -15.07
C ARG A 218 9.29 16.23 -15.34
N GLY A 219 9.03 15.01 -15.83
CA GLY A 219 7.70 14.52 -16.19
C GLY A 219 7.18 15.06 -17.53
N VAL A 220 8.04 15.63 -18.37
CA VAL A 220 7.67 16.09 -19.72
C VAL A 220 7.62 14.90 -20.65
N ALA A 221 6.50 14.73 -21.37
CA ALA A 221 6.32 13.66 -22.34
C ALA A 221 7.33 13.77 -23.50
N LEU A 222 8.17 12.75 -23.65
CA LEU A 222 9.12 12.60 -24.76
C LEU A 222 8.54 11.79 -25.92
N GLY A 223 7.60 10.88 -25.64
CA GLY A 223 6.93 10.08 -26.67
C GLY A 223 6.16 8.89 -26.12
N LEU A 224 5.44 8.21 -27.00
CA LEU A 224 4.75 6.95 -26.69
C LEU A 224 5.56 5.79 -27.25
N VAL A 225 5.72 4.73 -26.46
CA VAL A 225 6.33 3.47 -26.86
C VAL A 225 5.41 2.32 -26.46
N TYR A 226 5.79 1.11 -26.88
CA TYR A 226 5.07 -0.11 -26.54
C TYR A 226 6.02 -1.05 -25.82
N SER A 227 5.65 -1.50 -24.64
CA SER A 227 6.48 -2.37 -23.80
C SER A 227 5.71 -3.60 -23.33
N SER A 228 6.45 -4.66 -23.05
CA SER A 228 5.96 -5.82 -22.31
C SER A 228 5.71 -5.49 -20.84
N GLU A 229 5.20 -6.47 -20.09
CA GLU A 229 5.15 -6.40 -18.63
C GLU A 229 6.55 -6.33 -18.00
N GLU A 230 7.52 -7.05 -18.58
CA GLU A 230 8.95 -7.00 -18.21
C GLU A 230 9.67 -5.77 -18.77
#